data_AF-A0A813IWG0-F1
#
_entry.id   AF-A0A813IWG0-F1
#
_cell.length_a   1.000
_cell.length_b   1.000
_cell.length_c   1.000
_cell.angle_alpha   90.00
_cell.angle_beta   90.00
_cell.angle_gamma   90.00
#
_symmetry.space_group_name_H-M   'P 1'
#
loop_
_entity.id
_entity.type
_entity.pdbx_description
1 polymer ?
#
loop_
_entity_poly.entity_id
_entity_poly.type
_entity_poly.pdbx_seq_one_letter_code
_entity_poly.pdbx_strand_id
1 'polypeptide(L)'
;AGVELKVLTLGAGAIAAAGLAWYLFQMEGSEAPEEKVDVLASVGKQLPADVFYKVTDPQMGIALRREPSTESVRTPHVLVSEEAFEVAELVEGEAGQQFLRLADGRGWAFTLSIGKGRLICEPCTAEAVKEAGGTALEQVERMLQSNPAMRMQLLGPEHEDLSLVQPEQLREMAKRVLCAQET
;
A
#
# COMPACT_ATOMS: atom_id res chain seq x y z
N ALA A 1 -41.30 -46.13 57.28
CA ALA A 1 -40.68 -46.37 55.96
C ALA A 1 -39.92 -45.11 55.60
N GLY A 2 -38.61 -45.11 55.80
CA GLY A 2 -37.73 -43.96 55.58
C GLY A 2 -37.16 -43.98 54.17
N VAL A 3 -37.14 -42.83 53.51
CA VAL A 3 -36.52 -42.65 52.20
C VAL A 3 -35.27 -41.81 52.41
N GLU A 4 -34.11 -42.42 52.18
CA GLU A 4 -32.80 -41.76 52.19
C GLU A 4 -32.64 -40.84 50.97
N LEU A 5 -32.35 -39.55 51.22
CA LEU A 5 -31.87 -38.63 50.19
C LEU A 5 -30.33 -38.73 50.12
N LYS A 6 -29.82 -39.31 49.03
CA LYS A 6 -28.39 -39.26 48.68
C LYS A 6 -28.08 -37.93 48.01
N VAL A 7 -27.34 -37.07 48.73
CA VAL A 7 -26.81 -35.80 48.24
C VAL A 7 -25.59 -36.09 47.37
N LEU A 8 -25.65 -35.69 46.09
CA LEU A 8 -24.57 -35.80 45.12
C LEU A 8 -23.86 -34.45 45.02
N THR A 9 -22.82 -34.24 45.83
CA THR A 9 -21.92 -33.09 45.74
C THR A 9 -20.85 -33.39 44.70
N LEU A 10 -21.06 -32.97 43.44
CA LEU A 10 -20.03 -33.01 42.41
C LEU A 10 -19.22 -31.71 42.47
N GLY A 11 -17.92 -31.85 42.77
CA GLY A 11 -17.00 -30.75 43.02
C GLY A 11 -16.78 -29.84 41.83
N ALA A 12 -17.00 -28.54 42.05
CA ALA A 12 -16.49 -27.46 41.23
C ALA A 12 -15.59 -26.59 42.12
N GLY A 13 -14.30 -26.91 42.17
CA GLY A 13 -13.38 -26.10 42.96
C GLY A 13 -11.94 -26.55 42.76
N ALA A 14 -11.22 -25.88 41.85
CA ALA A 14 -9.76 -25.64 41.92
C ALA A 14 -9.14 -25.02 40.63
N ILE A 15 -9.78 -24.09 39.91
CA ILE A 15 -9.12 -23.41 38.76
C ILE A 15 -9.02 -21.88 38.93
N ALA A 16 -9.72 -21.27 39.88
CA ALA A 16 -9.73 -19.80 40.01
C ALA A 16 -8.48 -19.17 40.66
N ALA A 17 -7.65 -19.93 41.39
CA ALA A 17 -6.56 -19.33 42.18
C ALA A 17 -5.28 -19.03 41.38
N ALA A 18 -4.99 -19.80 40.32
CA ALA A 18 -3.75 -19.60 39.55
C ALA A 18 -3.80 -18.34 38.67
N GLY A 19 -4.97 -18.00 38.12
CA GLY A 19 -5.15 -16.81 37.30
C GLY A 19 -5.03 -15.52 38.10
N LEU A 20 -5.57 -15.49 39.32
CA LEU A 20 -5.53 -14.29 40.18
C LEU A 20 -4.11 -14.03 40.74
N ALA A 21 -3.36 -15.09 41.04
CA ALA A 21 -1.97 -14.97 41.48
C ALA A 21 -1.05 -14.47 40.36
N TRP A 22 -1.26 -14.91 39.11
CA TRP A 22 -0.55 -14.37 37.94
C TRP A 22 -0.89 -12.88 37.70
N TYR A 23 -2.16 -12.51 37.87
CA TYR A 23 -2.61 -11.13 37.70
C TYR A 23 -2.09 -10.18 38.79
N LEU A 24 -2.01 -10.63 40.05
CA LEU A 24 -1.46 -9.83 41.16
C LEU A 24 0.07 -9.73 41.12
N PHE A 25 0.77 -10.79 40.71
CA PHE A 25 2.23 -10.74 40.53
C PHE A 25 2.66 -9.77 39.41
N GLN A 26 1.77 -9.46 38.47
CA GLN A 26 2.01 -8.46 37.42
C GLN A 26 1.80 -7.02 37.90
N MET A 27 1.17 -6.80 39.08
CA MET A 27 0.84 -5.46 39.58
C MET A 27 1.85 -4.90 40.60
N GLU A 28 2.66 -5.74 41.26
CA GLU A 28 3.45 -5.31 42.43
C GLU A 28 4.96 -5.12 42.17
N GLY A 29 5.40 -5.24 40.91
CA GLY A 29 6.83 -5.28 40.57
C GLY A 29 7.23 -4.55 39.30
N SER A 30 6.59 -3.41 38.99
CA SER A 30 7.11 -2.52 37.97
C SER A 30 7.24 -1.12 38.56
N GLU A 31 8.35 -0.90 39.26
CA GLU A 31 8.98 0.42 39.24
C GLU A 31 9.17 0.74 37.75
N ALA A 32 8.20 1.49 37.23
CA ALA A 32 8.19 1.90 35.84
C ALA A 32 9.53 2.60 35.60
N PRO A 33 10.41 2.08 34.72
CA PRO A 33 11.42 2.94 34.18
C PRO A 33 10.64 4.13 33.60
N GLU A 34 11.05 5.34 33.96
CA GLU A 34 10.76 6.51 33.14
C GLU A 34 11.43 6.23 31.79
N GLU A 35 10.79 5.37 31.00
CA GLU A 35 11.04 5.23 29.59
C GLU A 35 10.63 6.59 29.05
N LYS A 36 11.64 7.45 28.90
CA LYS A 36 11.55 8.57 27.98
C LYS A 36 11.08 7.93 26.68
N VAL A 37 9.78 7.98 26.46
CA VAL A 37 9.18 7.58 25.21
C VAL A 37 9.84 8.51 24.22
N ASP A 38 10.84 8.01 23.51
CA ASP A 38 11.43 8.72 22.40
C ASP A 38 10.31 8.77 21.35
N VAL A 39 9.42 9.76 21.48
CA VAL A 39 8.35 10.12 20.53
C VAL A 39 8.95 10.59 19.19
N LEU A 40 10.27 10.52 19.07
CA LEU A 40 11.04 10.74 17.86
C LEU A 40 11.33 9.40 17.22
N ALA A 41 10.42 9.03 16.34
CA ALA A 41 10.70 8.58 14.98
C ALA A 41 10.07 7.21 14.65
N SER A 42 8.89 7.29 14.04
CA SER A 42 8.56 6.48 12.87
C SER A 42 9.62 6.73 11.78
N VAL A 43 10.87 6.29 12.01
CA VAL A 43 11.91 6.24 10.99
C VAL A 43 11.38 5.26 9.95
N GLY A 44 11.05 5.76 8.77
CA GLY A 44 10.62 4.94 7.65
C GLY A 44 11.59 3.79 7.47
N LYS A 45 11.07 2.56 7.52
CA LYS A 45 11.91 1.38 7.39
C LYS A 45 12.33 1.31 5.93
N GLN A 46 13.62 1.54 5.66
CA GLN A 46 14.18 1.27 4.34
C GLN A 46 13.95 -0.21 4.04
N LEU A 47 13.14 -0.47 3.03
CA LEU A 47 12.85 -1.81 2.56
C LEU A 47 14.01 -2.31 1.69
N PRO A 48 14.19 -3.64 1.58
CA PRO A 48 15.06 -4.19 0.55
C PRO A 48 14.59 -3.70 -0.83
N ALA A 49 15.55 -3.51 -1.75
CA ALA A 49 15.21 -3.35 -3.16
C ALA A 49 14.36 -4.55 -3.61
N ASP A 50 13.42 -4.33 -4.54
CA ASP A 50 12.50 -5.35 -5.08
C ASP A 50 11.20 -5.63 -4.29
N VAL A 51 10.69 -4.67 -3.51
CA VAL A 51 9.33 -4.77 -2.96
C VAL A 51 8.33 -4.14 -3.92
N PHE A 52 7.40 -4.94 -4.43
CA PHE A 52 6.38 -4.51 -5.39
C PHE A 52 4.98 -4.59 -4.80
N TYR A 53 4.14 -3.65 -5.21
CA TYR A 53 2.71 -3.62 -4.89
C TYR A 53 1.90 -3.45 -6.16
N LYS A 54 0.68 -3.99 -6.17
CA LYS A 54 -0.30 -3.85 -7.25
C LYS A 54 -1.55 -3.15 -6.76
N VAL A 55 -2.09 -2.24 -7.57
CA VAL A 55 -3.38 -1.61 -7.32
C VAL A 55 -4.52 -2.59 -7.60
N THR A 56 -5.35 -2.87 -6.60
CA THR A 56 -6.48 -3.80 -6.70
C THR A 56 -7.85 -3.10 -6.69
N ASP A 57 -7.89 -1.76 -6.65
CA ASP A 57 -9.15 -1.02 -6.72
C ASP A 57 -9.72 -1.03 -8.15
N PRO A 58 -10.90 -1.63 -8.39
CA PRO A 58 -11.52 -1.70 -9.71
C PRO A 58 -12.24 -0.41 -10.11
N GLN A 59 -12.54 0.49 -9.17
CA GLN A 59 -13.43 1.64 -9.45
C GLN A 59 -12.68 2.94 -9.65
N MET A 60 -11.64 3.21 -8.86
CA MET A 60 -10.92 4.47 -8.90
C MET A 60 -9.43 4.22 -8.79
N GLY A 61 -8.66 4.92 -9.63
CA GLY A 61 -7.21 4.98 -9.47
C GLY A 61 -6.82 5.63 -8.14
N ILE A 62 -5.58 5.42 -7.73
CA ILE A 62 -5.06 5.95 -6.46
C ILE A 62 -4.32 7.25 -6.73
N ALA A 63 -4.88 8.36 -6.25
CA ALA A 63 -4.19 9.66 -6.31
C ALA A 63 -3.03 9.68 -5.32
N LEU A 64 -1.81 9.91 -5.83
CA LEU A 64 -0.59 9.92 -5.03
C LEU A 64 -0.49 11.20 -4.19
N ARG A 65 0.14 11.10 -3.02
CA ARG A 65 0.34 12.19 -2.05
C ARG A 65 1.80 12.63 -1.96
N ARG A 66 2.04 13.87 -1.53
CA ARG A 66 3.42 14.39 -1.36
C ARG A 66 4.11 13.84 -0.11
N GLU A 67 3.35 13.54 0.93
CA GLU A 67 3.84 13.03 2.22
C GLU A 67 3.06 11.76 2.62
N PRO A 68 3.56 10.96 3.59
CA PRO A 68 2.87 9.77 4.09
C PRO A 68 1.67 10.14 4.98
N SER A 69 0.68 10.82 4.41
CA SER A 69 -0.55 11.24 5.09
C SER A 69 -1.72 11.30 4.10
N THR A 70 -2.91 10.90 4.56
CA THR A 70 -4.16 10.97 3.78
C THR A 70 -4.60 12.40 3.49
N GLU A 71 -4.23 13.33 4.38
CA GLU A 71 -4.53 14.76 4.31
C GLU A 71 -3.48 15.54 3.51
N SER A 72 -2.36 14.91 3.15
CA SER A 72 -1.30 15.59 2.39
C SER A 72 -1.78 15.97 0.98
N VAL A 73 -1.13 16.98 0.40
CA VAL A 73 -1.45 17.51 -0.92
C VAL A 73 -1.33 16.41 -1.98
N ARG A 74 -2.34 16.32 -2.85
CA ARG A 74 -2.32 15.41 -4.01
C ARG A 74 -1.26 15.85 -5.00
N THR A 75 -0.55 14.88 -5.56
CA THR A 75 0.29 15.09 -6.74
C THR A 75 -0.58 15.00 -8.00
N PRO A 76 -0.10 15.45 -9.17
CA PRO A 76 -0.81 15.26 -10.44
C PRO A 76 -0.76 13.81 -10.96
N HIS A 77 -0.17 12.88 -10.20
CA HIS A 77 -0.01 11.50 -10.61
C HIS A 77 -1.07 10.61 -9.96
N VAL A 78 -1.60 9.68 -10.75
CA VAL A 78 -2.61 8.69 -10.33
C VAL A 78 -2.12 7.32 -10.77
N LEU A 79 -2.21 6.34 -9.87
CA LEU A 79 -1.99 4.93 -10.20
C LEU A 79 -3.30 4.33 -10.70
N VAL A 80 -3.26 3.60 -11.81
CA VAL A 80 -4.45 2.96 -12.38
C VAL A 80 -4.70 1.58 -11.81
N SER A 81 -5.91 1.05 -11.99
CA SER A 81 -6.26 -0.32 -11.58
C SER A 81 -5.33 -1.34 -12.24
N GLU A 82 -4.91 -2.35 -11.48
CA GLU A 82 -3.95 -3.38 -11.87
C GLU A 82 -2.51 -2.87 -12.15
N GLU A 83 -2.22 -1.57 -12.00
CA GLU A 83 -0.85 -1.06 -12.11
C GLU A 83 0.00 -1.63 -10.97
N ALA A 84 1.17 -2.17 -11.32
CA ALA A 84 2.16 -2.62 -10.37
C ALA A 84 3.32 -1.63 -10.30
N PHE A 85 3.80 -1.36 -9.09
CA PHE A 85 4.84 -0.36 -8.84
C PHE A 85 5.81 -0.82 -7.75
N GLU A 86 7.05 -0.32 -7.83
CA GLU A 86 8.10 -0.57 -6.86
C GLU A 86 8.04 0.42 -5.70
N VAL A 87 8.26 -0.06 -4.48
CA VAL A 87 8.22 0.72 -3.25
C VAL A 87 9.63 0.89 -2.69
N ALA A 88 10.06 2.15 -2.54
CA ALA A 88 11.35 2.48 -1.95
C ALA A 88 11.30 2.62 -0.42
N GLU A 89 10.15 2.97 0.14
CA GLU A 89 9.99 3.21 1.57
C GLU A 89 8.56 2.88 2.01
N LEU A 90 8.43 2.27 3.20
CA LEU A 90 7.15 1.98 3.82
C LEU A 90 7.07 2.63 5.20
N VAL A 91 5.99 3.36 5.42
CA VAL A 91 5.70 4.03 6.69
C VAL A 91 4.35 3.50 7.20
N GLU A 92 4.34 3.01 8.42
CA GLU A 92 3.12 2.60 9.10
C GLU A 92 2.37 3.84 9.60
N GLY A 93 1.08 3.90 9.28
CA GLY A 93 0.15 4.91 9.74
C GLY A 93 -0.81 4.36 10.79
N GLU A 94 -1.83 5.16 11.12
CA GLU A 94 -2.86 4.78 12.08
C GLU A 94 -3.81 3.71 11.50
N ALA A 95 -4.43 2.92 12.39
CA ALA A 95 -5.46 1.93 12.04
C ALA A 95 -5.04 0.88 10.98
N GLY A 96 -3.75 0.53 10.91
CA GLY A 96 -3.24 -0.45 9.95
C GLY A 96 -3.07 0.12 8.53
N GLN A 97 -3.21 1.43 8.36
CA GLN A 97 -2.85 2.11 7.12
C GLN A 97 -1.34 1.99 6.90
N GLN A 98 -0.92 1.65 5.69
CA GLN A 98 0.48 1.77 5.29
C GLN A 98 0.59 2.79 4.17
N PHE A 99 1.64 3.61 4.24
CA PHE A 99 2.02 4.57 3.21
C PHE A 99 3.23 4.03 2.46
N LEU A 100 3.14 3.98 1.14
CA LEU A 100 4.11 3.36 0.26
C LEU A 100 4.74 4.45 -0.61
N ARG A 101 6.02 4.75 -0.41
CA ARG A 101 6.75 5.69 -1.26
C ARG A 101 7.18 4.98 -2.53
N LEU A 102 6.76 5.50 -3.68
CA LEU A 102 7.14 4.92 -4.96
C LEU A 102 8.64 5.14 -5.22
N ALA A 103 9.32 4.13 -5.76
CA ALA A 103 10.74 4.20 -6.09
C ALA A 103 11.05 5.21 -7.21
N ASP A 104 10.07 5.51 -8.05
CA ASP A 104 10.16 6.51 -9.13
C ASP A 104 10.06 7.97 -8.64
N GLY A 105 9.76 8.20 -7.35
CA GLY A 105 9.63 9.53 -6.77
C GLY A 105 8.35 10.30 -7.13
N ARG A 106 7.35 9.66 -7.75
CA ARG A 106 6.05 10.31 -8.07
C ARG A 106 5.27 10.72 -6.81
N GLY A 107 5.48 10.03 -5.69
CA GLY A 107 4.85 10.36 -4.40
C GLY A 107 4.62 9.14 -3.49
N TRP A 108 3.57 9.24 -2.67
CA TRP A 108 3.14 8.24 -1.70
C TRP A 108 1.76 7.68 -2.06
N ALA A 109 1.66 6.36 -2.14
CA ALA A 109 0.41 5.61 -2.21
C ALA A 109 0.01 5.11 -0.81
N PHE A 110 -1.19 4.55 -0.69
CA PHE A 110 -1.75 4.08 0.57
C PHE A 110 -2.49 2.76 0.37
N THR A 111 -2.37 1.83 1.33
CA THR A 111 -2.92 0.46 1.21
C THR A 111 -4.42 0.37 1.42
N LEU A 112 -5.02 1.25 2.22
CA LEU A 112 -6.47 1.26 2.52
C LEU A 112 -7.19 2.49 1.94
N SER A 113 -8.40 2.29 1.44
CA SER A 113 -9.30 3.35 0.96
C SER A 113 -9.69 4.32 2.08
N ILE A 114 -9.52 5.63 1.82
CA ILE A 114 -9.99 6.73 2.68
C ILE A 114 -11.53 6.67 2.75
N GLY A 115 -12.06 6.17 3.88
CA GLY A 115 -13.49 6.13 4.19
C GLY A 115 -14.07 4.72 4.34
N LYS A 116 -13.67 3.76 3.47
CA LYS A 116 -14.19 2.38 3.55
C LYS A 116 -13.24 1.39 4.22
N GLY A 117 -11.96 1.74 4.38
CA GLY A 117 -10.95 0.84 4.95
C GLY A 117 -10.71 -0.43 4.13
N ARG A 118 -11.12 -0.43 2.85
CA ARG A 118 -10.89 -1.55 1.93
C ARG A 118 -9.44 -1.53 1.45
N LEU A 119 -8.80 -2.70 1.35
CA LEU A 119 -7.50 -2.85 0.69
C LEU A 119 -7.59 -2.46 -0.79
N ILE A 120 -6.75 -1.52 -1.19
CA ILE A 120 -6.63 -1.00 -2.56
C ILE A 120 -5.23 -1.25 -3.16
N CYS A 121 -4.25 -1.61 -2.33
CA CYS A 121 -2.96 -2.10 -2.78
C CYS A 121 -2.64 -3.42 -2.07
N GLU A 122 -2.14 -4.38 -2.84
CA GLU A 122 -1.69 -5.67 -2.32
C GLU A 122 -0.22 -5.89 -2.74
N PRO A 123 0.61 -6.49 -1.86
CA PRO A 123 1.97 -6.85 -2.22
C PRO A 123 1.95 -7.87 -3.37
N CYS A 124 2.84 -7.71 -4.34
CA CYS A 124 2.91 -8.56 -5.51
C CYS A 124 4.36 -8.99 -5.80
N THR A 125 4.52 -10.03 -6.63
CA THR A 125 5.84 -10.49 -7.05
C THR A 125 6.34 -9.69 -8.25
N ALA A 126 7.65 -9.64 -8.46
CA ALA A 126 8.26 -9.01 -9.64
C ALA A 126 7.75 -9.61 -10.97
N GLU A 127 7.32 -10.88 -10.95
CA GLU A 127 6.72 -11.55 -12.10
C GLU A 127 5.33 -10.97 -12.41
N ALA A 128 4.51 -10.74 -11.37
CA ALA A 128 3.20 -10.12 -11.52
C ALA A 128 3.29 -8.70 -12.10
N VAL A 129 4.38 -7.97 -11.82
CA VAL A 129 4.64 -6.64 -12.41
C VAL A 129 4.82 -6.74 -13.93
N LYS A 130 5.53 -7.78 -14.41
CA LYS A 130 5.70 -8.02 -15.85
C LYS A 130 4.38 -8.40 -16.51
N GLU A 131 3.57 -9.24 -15.85
CA GLU A 131 2.26 -9.67 -16.35
C GLU A 131 1.23 -8.55 -16.38
N ALA A 132 1.23 -7.65 -15.39
CA ALA A 132 0.37 -6.47 -15.32
C ALA A 132 0.59 -5.47 -16.48
N GLY A 133 1.60 -5.74 -17.31
CA GLY A 133 1.89 -4.97 -18.50
C GLY A 133 3.07 -4.03 -18.35
N GLY A 134 3.84 -4.18 -17.28
CA GLY A 134 4.98 -3.36 -17.00
C GLY A 134 4.61 -2.03 -16.34
N THR A 135 5.62 -1.20 -16.15
CA THR A 135 5.50 0.17 -15.65
C THR A 135 4.57 1.00 -16.55
N ALA A 136 4.02 2.10 -16.04
CA ALA A 136 3.16 3.00 -16.81
C ALA A 136 3.77 3.42 -18.18
N LEU A 137 5.10 3.45 -18.29
CA LEU A 137 5.80 3.70 -19.56
C LEU A 137 5.57 2.57 -20.58
N GLU A 138 5.70 1.33 -20.15
CA GLU A 138 5.49 0.13 -20.99
C GLU A 138 4.03 0.03 -21.43
N GLN A 139 3.09 0.46 -20.58
CA GLN A 139 1.67 0.51 -20.94
C GLN A 139 1.41 1.59 -22.02
N VAL A 140 2.02 2.77 -21.90
CA VAL A 140 1.95 3.80 -22.95
C VAL A 140 2.57 3.31 -24.24
N GLU A 141 3.74 2.67 -24.18
CA GLU A 141 4.40 2.08 -25.34
C GLU A 141 3.50 1.05 -26.04
N ARG A 142 2.85 0.17 -25.27
CA ARG A 142 1.89 -0.81 -25.80
C ARG A 142 0.66 -0.14 -26.41
N MET A 143 0.19 0.96 -25.83
CA MET A 143 -0.92 1.74 -26.39
C MET A 143 -0.52 2.38 -27.73
N LEU A 144 0.70 2.92 -27.82
CA LEU A 144 1.24 3.48 -29.07
C LEU A 144 1.49 2.40 -30.13
N GLN A 145 1.89 1.19 -29.74
CA GLN A 145 2.06 0.06 -30.64
C GLN A 145 0.71 -0.47 -31.16
N SER A 146 -0.32 -0.52 -30.31
CA SER A 146 -1.65 -1.01 -30.71
C SER A 146 -2.49 0.02 -31.46
N ASN A 147 -2.21 1.32 -31.33
CA ASN A 147 -2.93 2.39 -32.01
C ASN A 147 -2.02 3.24 -32.92
N PRO A 148 -1.84 2.85 -34.20
CA PRO A 148 -0.96 3.57 -35.13
C PRO A 148 -1.46 5.00 -35.44
N ALA A 149 -2.77 5.28 -35.33
CA ALA A 149 -3.30 6.62 -35.53
C ALA A 149 -2.87 7.56 -34.39
N MET A 150 -2.97 7.09 -33.14
CA MET A 150 -2.46 7.82 -31.98
C MET A 150 -0.93 8.01 -32.06
N ARG A 151 -0.21 6.99 -32.53
CA ARG A 151 1.23 7.06 -32.80
C ARG A 151 1.56 8.18 -33.79
N MET A 152 0.86 8.24 -34.94
CA MET A 152 1.07 9.29 -35.95
C MET A 152 0.74 10.69 -35.41
N GLN A 153 -0.30 10.81 -34.59
CA GLN A 153 -0.71 12.10 -34.03
C GLN A 153 0.31 12.65 -33.02
N LEU A 154 1.01 11.76 -32.31
CA LEU A 154 2.00 12.14 -31.29
C LEU A 154 3.41 12.33 -31.83
N LEU A 155 3.85 11.43 -32.70
CA LEU A 155 5.21 11.42 -33.24
C LEU A 155 5.33 12.28 -34.51
N GLY A 156 4.21 12.63 -35.14
CA GLY A 156 4.21 13.18 -36.48
C GLY A 156 4.66 12.15 -37.52
N PRO A 157 4.64 12.50 -38.82
CA PRO A 157 5.06 11.59 -39.89
C PRO A 157 6.59 11.35 -39.91
N GLU A 158 7.37 12.13 -39.16
CA GLU A 158 8.84 12.17 -39.28
C GLU A 158 9.55 11.20 -38.33
N HIS A 159 8.83 10.68 -37.34
CA HIS A 159 9.33 9.72 -36.34
C HIS A 159 8.63 8.36 -36.51
N GLU A 160 8.90 7.70 -37.63
CA GLU A 160 8.36 6.36 -37.91
C GLU A 160 9.00 5.27 -37.04
N ASP A 161 10.24 5.49 -36.60
CA ASP A 161 11.03 4.58 -35.78
C ASP A 161 11.07 5.02 -34.31
N LEU A 162 10.28 4.32 -33.49
CA LEU A 162 10.19 4.54 -32.04
C LEU A 162 11.50 4.24 -31.31
N SER A 163 12.38 3.40 -31.89
CA SER A 163 13.64 3.03 -31.27
C SER A 163 14.65 4.19 -31.19
N LEU A 164 14.42 5.26 -31.97
CA LEU A 164 15.25 6.46 -32.00
C LEU A 164 14.78 7.54 -31.01
N VAL A 165 13.58 7.39 -30.44
CA VAL A 165 13.02 8.38 -29.50
C VAL A 165 13.58 8.12 -28.11
N GLN A 166 14.20 9.13 -27.50
CA GLN A 166 14.72 8.96 -26.15
C GLN A 166 13.56 8.75 -25.15
N PRO A 167 13.70 7.85 -24.16
CA PRO A 167 12.62 7.52 -23.23
C PRO A 167 12.11 8.73 -22.43
N GLU A 168 12.96 9.73 -22.19
CA GLU A 168 12.57 11.01 -21.58
C GLU A 168 11.56 11.80 -22.45
N GLN A 169 11.77 11.83 -23.77
CA GLN A 169 10.83 12.49 -24.69
C GLN A 169 9.49 11.76 -24.73
N LEU A 170 9.51 10.42 -24.67
CA LEU A 170 8.29 9.61 -24.62
C LEU A 170 7.47 9.92 -23.35
N ARG A 171 8.14 10.04 -22.19
CA ARG A 171 7.51 10.44 -20.92
C ARG A 171 6.86 11.82 -21.01
N GLU A 172 7.59 12.78 -21.57
CA GLU A 172 7.11 14.16 -21.68
C GLU A 172 5.90 14.28 -22.63
N MET A 173 5.90 13.51 -23.72
CA MET A 173 4.76 13.39 -24.63
C MET A 173 3.55 12.73 -23.97
N ALA A 174 3.75 11.60 -23.27
CA ALA A 174 2.69 10.91 -22.55
C ALA A 174 2.00 11.84 -21.53
N LYS A 175 2.80 12.65 -20.83
CA LYS A 175 2.31 13.66 -19.90
C LYS A 175 1.41 14.69 -20.60
N ARG A 176 1.77 15.15 -21.80
CA ARG A 176 0.94 16.10 -22.58
C ARG A 176 -0.41 15.50 -22.99
N VAL A 177 -0.43 14.21 -23.37
CA VAL A 177 -1.67 13.52 -23.78
C VAL A 177 -2.63 13.37 -22.60
N LEU A 178 -2.11 12.89 -21.47
CA LEU A 178 -2.94 12.69 -20.28
C LEU A 178 -3.51 14.02 -19.78
N CYS A 179 -2.72 15.10 -19.81
CA CYS A 179 -3.22 16.43 -19.45
C CYS A 179 -4.23 17.03 -20.46
N ALA A 180 -4.20 16.63 -21.73
CA ALA A 180 -5.11 17.13 -22.76
C ALA A 180 -6.50 16.47 -22.72
N GLN A 181 -6.67 15.35 -22.02
CA GLN A 181 -7.97 14.67 -21.88
C GLN A 181 -8.80 15.17 -20.69
N GLU A 182 -8.25 16.02 -19.82
CA GLU A 182 -8.94 16.56 -18.64
C GLU A 182 -9.62 17.92 -18.88
N THR A 183 -9.55 18.48 -20.10
CA THR A 183 -10.23 19.73 -20.53
C THR A 183 -11.40 19.47 -21.46
#